data_AF-A0A0U3R5R1-F1
#
_entry.id   AF-A0A0U3R5R1-F1
#
_cell.length_a   1.000
_cell.length_b   1.000
_cell.length_c   1.000
_cell.angle_alpha   90.00
_cell.angle_beta   90.00
_cell.angle_gamma   90.00
#
_symmetry.space_group_name_H-M   'P 1'
#
loop_
_entity.id
_entity.type
_entity.pdbx_description
1 polymer ?
#
loop_
_entity_poly.entity_id
_entity_poly.type
_entity_poly.pdbx_seq_one_letter_code
_entity_poly.pdbx_strand_id
1 'polypeptide(L)'
;MKSLQNGDFDLALHWSGTFQPSAYAVFNMLISKDGGANYGKYENPQVDQILEEFGKTVDENKEVQYIKQLCQIWLQDVPAAPVYMATLFYEANTEYWTNWPNEKNPYGVPIFWTNYGTWGTAPALLGVKPAKVPVSETTTTSAPATTSSSESPTSSTSSGGGGICGPGVVVLLAAVPLLKFLAESLKWRYFILSNSSSTRAPLDSRTSILSSGRPSLRNRFLKYELTMLPPV
;
A
#
# COMPACT_ATOMS: atom_id res chain seq x y z
N MET A 1 -15.86 -5.14 -22.19
CA MET A 1 -14.45 -5.51 -22.47
C MET A 1 -14.02 -5.18 -23.90
N LYS A 2 -14.80 -5.53 -24.94
CA LYS A 2 -14.47 -5.16 -26.34
C LYS A 2 -14.33 -3.65 -26.56
N SER A 3 -15.23 -2.83 -26.01
CA SER A 3 -15.18 -1.36 -26.14
C SER A 3 -13.87 -0.78 -25.61
N LEU A 4 -13.43 -1.18 -24.41
CA LEU A 4 -12.13 -0.76 -23.86
C LEU A 4 -10.94 -1.17 -24.75
N GLN A 5 -10.90 -2.42 -25.19
CA GLN A 5 -9.81 -2.93 -26.04
C GLN A 5 -9.75 -2.22 -27.42
N ASN A 6 -10.91 -1.79 -27.91
CA ASN A 6 -11.06 -1.10 -29.18
C ASN A 6 -10.82 0.41 -29.09
N GLY A 7 -10.68 0.99 -27.88
CA GLY A 7 -10.60 2.44 -27.71
C GLY A 7 -11.95 3.17 -27.82
N ASP A 8 -13.06 2.44 -27.73
CA ASP A 8 -14.43 2.97 -27.81
C ASP A 8 -14.91 3.39 -26.41
N PHE A 9 -14.35 4.49 -25.91
CA PHE A 9 -14.69 5.12 -24.63
C PHE A 9 -14.21 6.58 -24.58
N ASP A 10 -14.91 7.43 -23.84
CA ASP A 10 -14.44 8.79 -23.53
C ASP A 10 -13.48 8.80 -22.33
N LEU A 11 -13.85 8.07 -21.28
CA LEU A 11 -13.04 7.89 -20.08
C LEU A 11 -13.27 6.49 -19.51
N ALA A 12 -12.18 5.80 -19.18
CA ALA A 12 -12.24 4.49 -18.55
C ALA A 12 -11.28 4.43 -17.36
N LEU A 13 -11.76 3.86 -16.25
CA LEU A 13 -10.89 3.42 -15.17
C LEU A 13 -10.55 1.96 -15.42
N HIS A 14 -9.26 1.67 -15.62
CA HIS A 14 -8.82 0.31 -15.83
C HIS A 14 -7.42 0.08 -15.25
N TRP A 15 -7.12 -1.17 -14.96
CA TRP A 15 -5.79 -1.60 -14.58
C TRP A 15 -4.82 -1.44 -15.76
N SER A 16 -3.74 -0.71 -15.53
CA SER A 16 -2.70 -0.43 -16.52
C SER A 16 -1.33 -0.50 -15.84
N GLY A 17 -0.37 -1.22 -16.40
CA GLY A 17 0.99 -1.27 -15.83
C GLY A 17 1.15 -2.25 -14.66
N THR A 18 0.65 -3.47 -14.82
CA THR A 18 1.00 -4.65 -14.01
C THR A 18 2.51 -4.82 -13.86
N PHE A 19 2.98 -5.42 -12.76
CA PHE A 19 4.32 -5.99 -12.53
C PHE A 19 5.12 -6.22 -13.82
N GLN A 20 6.06 -5.32 -14.09
CA GLN A 20 6.99 -5.44 -15.20
C GLN A 20 8.42 -5.58 -14.67
N PRO A 21 9.28 -6.35 -15.35
CA PRO A 21 10.64 -6.61 -14.88
C PRO A 21 11.58 -5.41 -15.07
N SER A 22 11.18 -4.42 -15.86
CA SER A 22 11.99 -3.24 -16.17
C SER A 22 11.13 -2.01 -16.43
N ALA A 23 11.72 -0.82 -16.28
CA ALA A 23 11.08 0.44 -16.63
C ALA A 23 10.71 0.50 -18.12
N TYR A 24 11.56 -0.03 -19.00
CA TYR A 24 11.24 -0.18 -20.43
C TYR A 24 9.92 -0.93 -20.63
N ALA A 25 9.74 -2.08 -19.98
CA ALA A 25 8.53 -2.88 -20.12
C ALA A 25 7.29 -2.14 -19.60
N VAL A 26 7.42 -1.31 -18.55
CA VAL A 26 6.33 -0.43 -18.07
C VAL A 26 5.91 0.55 -19.16
N PHE A 27 6.86 1.34 -19.70
CA PHE A 27 6.53 2.34 -20.72
C PHE A 27 6.06 1.70 -22.03
N ASN A 28 6.71 0.62 -22.46
CA ASN A 28 6.29 -0.09 -23.68
C ASN A 28 4.86 -0.63 -23.55
N MET A 29 4.46 -1.13 -22.38
CA MET A 29 3.07 -1.58 -22.17
C MET A 29 2.06 -0.43 -22.21
N LEU A 30 2.43 0.74 -21.67
CA LEU A 30 1.50 1.85 -21.43
C LEU A 30 1.36 2.83 -22.61
N ILE A 31 2.45 3.18 -23.29
CA ILE A 31 2.48 4.30 -24.26
C ILE A 31 3.01 3.93 -25.65
N SER A 32 3.49 2.70 -25.84
CA SER A 32 3.76 2.20 -27.20
C SER A 32 2.46 2.10 -27.99
N LYS A 33 2.51 2.34 -29.30
CA LYS A 33 1.35 2.17 -30.20
C LYS A 33 0.72 0.77 -30.10
N ASP A 34 1.55 -0.27 -29.87
CA ASP A 34 1.14 -1.68 -29.74
C ASP A 34 1.10 -2.14 -28.28
N GLY A 35 1.17 -1.20 -27.32
CA GLY A 35 1.19 -1.50 -25.90
C GLY A 35 -0.12 -2.14 -25.42
N GLY A 36 -0.04 -3.24 -24.69
CA GLY A 36 -1.21 -3.98 -24.20
C GLY A 36 -2.07 -3.22 -23.17
N ALA A 37 -1.58 -2.09 -22.64
CA ALA A 37 -2.34 -1.19 -21.77
C ALA A 37 -2.62 0.18 -22.42
N ASN A 38 -2.26 0.37 -23.70
CA ASN A 38 -2.60 1.57 -24.47
C ASN A 38 -4.04 1.49 -24.99
N TYR A 39 -5.00 1.53 -24.07
CA TYR A 39 -6.42 1.42 -24.39
C TYR A 39 -6.93 2.62 -25.20
N GLY A 40 -6.37 3.81 -24.96
CA GLY A 40 -6.77 5.06 -25.62
C GLY A 40 -6.20 5.25 -27.03
N LYS A 41 -5.44 4.28 -27.56
CA LYS A 41 -4.81 4.35 -28.89
C LYS A 41 -3.93 5.59 -29.06
N TYR A 42 -3.21 5.95 -28.01
CA TYR A 42 -2.25 7.04 -28.05
C TYR A 42 -1.08 6.68 -28.97
N GLU A 43 -0.66 7.62 -29.81
CA GLU A 43 0.46 7.44 -30.74
C GLU A 43 1.36 8.67 -30.70
N ASN A 44 2.67 8.43 -30.60
CA ASN A 44 3.68 9.49 -30.66
C ASN A 44 4.98 8.92 -31.25
N PRO A 45 5.39 9.33 -32.47
CA PRO A 45 6.58 8.79 -33.12
C PRO A 45 7.88 8.97 -32.31
N GLN A 46 7.95 10.00 -31.46
CA GLN A 46 9.09 10.21 -30.58
C GLN A 46 9.15 9.16 -29.46
N VAL A 47 7.99 8.75 -28.93
CA VAL A 47 7.91 7.65 -27.94
C VAL A 47 8.41 6.35 -28.56
N ASP A 48 7.97 6.04 -29.79
CA ASP A 48 8.38 4.83 -30.49
C ASP A 48 9.91 4.78 -30.70
N GLN A 49 10.51 5.90 -31.13
CA GLN A 49 11.96 6.02 -31.30
C GLN A 49 12.71 5.86 -29.97
N ILE A 50 12.23 6.48 -28.89
CA ILE A 50 12.87 6.36 -27.57
C ILE A 50 12.78 4.92 -27.06
N LEU A 51 11.61 4.28 -27.18
CA LEU A 51 11.42 2.90 -26.75
C LEU A 51 12.30 1.93 -27.56
N GLU A 52 12.43 2.14 -28.87
CA GLU A 52 13.29 1.31 -29.70
C GLU A 52 14.75 1.35 -29.22
N GLU A 53 15.29 2.53 -28.92
CA GLU A 53 16.66 2.67 -28.43
C GLU A 53 16.81 2.23 -26.97
N PHE A 54 15.79 2.46 -26.14
CA PHE A 54 15.77 1.98 -24.76
C PHE A 54 15.79 0.43 -24.71
N GLY A 55 15.06 -0.24 -25.61
CA GLY A 55 15.07 -1.70 -25.70
C GLY A 55 16.43 -2.31 -26.10
N LYS A 56 17.35 -1.51 -26.65
CA LYS A 56 18.68 -1.95 -27.12
C LYS A 56 19.83 -1.59 -26.17
N THR A 57 19.58 -0.73 -25.18
CA THR A 57 20.64 -0.26 -24.28
C THR A 57 20.80 -1.16 -23.06
N VAL A 58 22.02 -1.24 -22.55
CA VAL A 58 22.35 -1.80 -21.22
C VAL A 58 23.12 -0.78 -20.36
N ASP A 59 23.28 0.45 -20.86
CA ASP A 59 23.93 1.56 -20.16
C ASP A 59 22.90 2.26 -19.26
N GLU A 60 23.07 2.11 -17.94
CA GLU A 60 22.19 2.69 -16.92
C GLU A 60 22.00 4.21 -17.07
N ASN A 61 23.03 4.94 -17.48
CA ASN A 61 22.91 6.39 -17.66
C ASN A 61 21.98 6.74 -18.83
N LYS A 62 22.04 5.95 -19.91
CA LYS A 62 21.11 6.10 -21.04
C LYS A 62 19.70 5.69 -20.67
N GLU A 63 19.53 4.61 -19.90
CA GLU A 63 18.21 4.20 -19.40
C GLU A 63 17.54 5.33 -18.60
N VAL A 64 18.27 5.93 -17.65
CA VAL A 64 17.76 7.07 -16.86
C VAL A 64 17.38 8.25 -17.75
N GLN A 65 18.15 8.52 -18.82
CA GLN A 65 17.81 9.58 -19.77
C GLN A 65 16.53 9.26 -20.55
N TYR A 66 16.36 8.03 -21.03
CA TYR A 66 15.15 7.62 -21.73
C TYR A 66 13.92 7.66 -20.82
N ILE A 67 14.03 7.17 -19.58
CA ILE A 67 12.95 7.25 -18.57
C ILE A 67 12.54 8.71 -18.36
N LYS A 68 13.49 9.64 -18.22
CA LYS A 68 13.19 11.07 -18.06
C LYS A 68 12.44 11.64 -19.27
N GLN A 69 12.86 11.31 -20.48
CA GLN A 69 12.19 11.76 -21.70
C GLN A 69 10.77 11.22 -21.81
N LEU A 70 10.57 9.93 -21.54
CA LEU A 70 9.24 9.30 -21.56
C LEU A 70 8.32 9.86 -20.47
N CYS A 71 8.84 10.09 -19.26
CA CYS A 71 8.10 10.79 -18.20
C CYS A 71 7.70 12.20 -18.61
N GLN A 72 8.60 12.93 -19.28
CA GLN A 72 8.29 14.29 -19.75
C GLN A 72 7.16 14.28 -20.78
N ILE A 73 7.20 13.36 -21.75
CA ILE A 73 6.13 13.18 -22.74
C ILE A 73 4.82 12.81 -22.03
N TRP A 74 4.86 11.86 -21.10
CA TRP A 74 3.68 11.46 -20.33
C TRP A 74 3.02 12.64 -19.62
N LEU A 75 3.83 13.50 -18.97
CA LEU A 75 3.32 14.66 -18.24
C LEU A 75 2.79 15.77 -19.16
N GLN A 76 3.22 15.81 -20.42
CA GLN A 76 2.77 16.79 -21.41
C GLN A 76 1.48 16.34 -22.10
N ASP A 77 1.45 15.09 -22.55
CA ASP A 77 0.36 14.56 -23.39
C ASP A 77 -0.73 13.87 -22.58
N VAL A 78 -0.41 13.42 -21.36
CA VAL A 78 -1.31 12.78 -20.39
C VAL A 78 -2.19 11.70 -21.03
N PRO A 79 -1.60 10.69 -21.70
CA PRO A 79 -2.38 9.63 -22.38
C PRO A 79 -3.18 8.76 -21.40
N ALA A 80 -2.71 8.67 -20.16
CA ALA A 80 -3.44 8.11 -19.04
C ALA A 80 -3.05 8.85 -17.75
N ALA A 81 -4.00 9.00 -16.83
CA ALA A 81 -3.77 9.62 -15.53
C ALA A 81 -3.66 8.54 -14.44
N PRO A 82 -2.49 8.37 -13.79
CA PRO A 82 -2.38 7.49 -12.63
C PRO A 82 -3.25 8.02 -11.48
N VAL A 83 -4.18 7.19 -10.99
CA VAL A 83 -5.08 7.58 -9.89
C VAL A 83 -4.53 7.13 -8.54
N TYR A 84 -4.12 5.86 -8.45
CA TYR A 84 -3.50 5.29 -7.25
C TYR A 84 -2.72 4.02 -7.61
N MET A 85 -1.77 3.65 -6.74
CA MET A 85 -1.18 2.32 -6.77
C MET A 85 -2.09 1.37 -6.02
N ALA A 86 -2.67 0.42 -6.75
CA ALA A 86 -3.58 -0.51 -6.14
C ALA A 86 -2.88 -1.53 -5.24
N THR A 87 -3.51 -1.79 -4.10
CA THR A 87 -3.02 -2.79 -3.14
C THR A 87 -3.14 -4.19 -3.72
N LEU A 88 -2.12 -5.00 -3.47
CA LEU A 88 -2.21 -6.44 -3.69
C LEU A 88 -3.11 -7.05 -2.61
N PHE A 89 -4.29 -7.51 -3.01
CA PHE A 89 -5.21 -8.18 -2.10
C PHE A 89 -4.73 -9.60 -1.81
N TYR A 90 -4.51 -9.87 -0.52
CA TYR A 90 -4.09 -11.16 -0.03
C TYR A 90 -4.51 -11.36 1.42
N GLU A 91 -5.31 -12.40 1.63
CA GLU A 91 -5.69 -12.91 2.93
C GLU A 91 -5.62 -14.43 2.89
N ALA A 92 -5.19 -15.05 4.00
CA ALA A 92 -5.07 -16.49 4.09
C ALA A 92 -5.72 -17.02 5.37
N ASN A 93 -6.52 -18.08 5.26
CA ASN A 93 -7.03 -18.83 6.40
C ASN A 93 -5.96 -19.84 6.86
N THR A 94 -5.64 -19.82 8.16
CA THR A 94 -4.62 -20.67 8.78
C THR A 94 -5.15 -21.95 9.45
N GLU A 95 -6.46 -22.21 9.37
CA GLU A 95 -7.11 -23.39 9.96
C GLU A 95 -6.57 -24.71 9.40
N TYR A 96 -6.37 -24.78 8.08
CA TYR A 96 -5.90 -26.00 7.38
C TYR A 96 -4.51 -25.85 6.79
N TRP A 97 -4.05 -24.63 6.54
CA TRP A 97 -2.78 -24.36 5.87
C TRP A 97 -2.02 -23.23 6.59
N THR A 98 -0.80 -23.50 7.01
CA THR A 98 0.08 -22.57 7.71
C THR A 98 1.29 -22.23 6.85
N ASN A 99 2.18 -21.39 7.38
CA ASN A 99 3.41 -20.95 6.73
C ASN A 99 3.20 -20.09 5.49
N TRP A 100 2.03 -19.50 5.29
CA TRP A 100 1.76 -18.48 4.28
C TRP A 100 2.80 -17.32 4.32
N PRO A 101 3.34 -16.86 3.17
CA PRO A 101 4.34 -15.80 3.14
C PRO A 101 3.73 -14.50 3.69
N ASN A 102 4.57 -13.72 4.37
CA ASN A 102 4.21 -12.43 4.97
C ASN A 102 5.48 -11.56 5.13
N GLU A 103 5.33 -10.34 5.63
CA GLU A 103 6.44 -9.38 5.81
C GLU A 103 7.64 -9.94 6.60
N LYS A 104 7.40 -10.83 7.58
CA LYS A 104 8.46 -11.44 8.40
C LYS A 104 9.07 -12.70 7.76
N ASN A 105 8.37 -13.31 6.81
CA ASN A 105 8.83 -14.50 6.08
C ASN A 105 8.47 -14.37 4.58
N PRO A 106 9.14 -13.48 3.83
CA PRO A 106 8.74 -13.12 2.47
C PRO A 106 9.35 -14.07 1.42
N TYR A 107 9.12 -15.38 1.55
CA TYR A 107 9.69 -16.38 0.63
C TYR A 107 8.94 -16.50 -0.72
N GLY A 108 7.83 -15.78 -0.88
CA GLY A 108 7.02 -15.79 -2.09
C GLY A 108 6.00 -14.65 -2.10
N VAL A 109 5.32 -14.48 -3.23
CA VAL A 109 4.29 -13.45 -3.44
C VAL A 109 2.96 -14.16 -3.69
N PRO A 110 2.01 -14.12 -2.74
CA PRO A 110 0.80 -14.93 -2.79
C PRO A 110 -0.31 -14.30 -3.64
N ILE A 111 0.00 -14.00 -4.91
CA ILE A 111 -0.96 -13.48 -5.90
C ILE A 111 -1.35 -14.62 -6.85
N PHE A 112 -2.63 -14.97 -6.93
CA PHE A 112 -3.11 -16.09 -7.77
C PHE A 112 -3.79 -15.65 -9.07
N TRP A 113 -3.50 -14.44 -9.54
CA TRP A 113 -3.99 -13.93 -10.81
C TRP A 113 -3.33 -14.66 -12.00
N THR A 114 -4.03 -14.70 -13.14
CA THR A 114 -3.50 -15.29 -14.38
C THR A 114 -2.21 -14.59 -14.82
N ASN A 115 -1.21 -15.35 -15.26
CA ASN A 115 0.13 -14.89 -15.68
C ASN A 115 1.07 -14.41 -14.56
N TYR A 116 0.72 -14.59 -13.27
CA TYR A 116 1.58 -14.20 -12.15
C TYR A 116 2.37 -15.36 -11.52
N GLY A 117 2.21 -16.59 -12.04
CA GLY A 117 2.87 -17.79 -11.51
C GLY A 117 4.37 -17.62 -11.24
N THR A 118 5.08 -16.94 -12.15
CA THR A 118 6.53 -16.67 -12.09
C THR A 118 6.93 -15.51 -11.18
N TRP A 119 5.98 -14.69 -10.73
CA TRP A 119 6.21 -13.50 -9.90
C TRP A 119 6.23 -13.80 -8.40
N GLY A 120 6.43 -15.07 -8.01
CA GLY A 120 6.49 -15.49 -6.61
C GLY A 120 5.27 -16.30 -6.14
N THR A 121 4.26 -16.50 -6.99
CA THR A 121 3.10 -17.34 -6.69
C THR A 121 3.47 -18.80 -6.51
N ALA A 122 4.31 -19.34 -7.40
CA ALA A 122 4.78 -20.72 -7.30
C ALA A 122 5.49 -20.99 -5.96
N PRO A 123 6.50 -20.22 -5.53
CA PRO A 123 7.10 -20.44 -4.22
C PRO A 123 6.12 -20.21 -3.07
N ALA A 124 5.20 -19.24 -3.16
CA ALA A 124 4.15 -19.04 -2.15
C ALA A 124 3.27 -20.29 -1.97
N LEU A 125 2.86 -20.94 -3.06
CA LEU A 125 2.05 -22.15 -3.02
C LEU A 125 2.83 -23.39 -2.57
N LEU A 126 4.11 -23.49 -2.92
CA LEU A 126 4.94 -24.64 -2.54
C LEU A 126 5.43 -24.58 -1.08
N GLY A 127 5.45 -23.39 -0.48
CA GLY A 127 5.91 -23.20 0.90
C GLY A 127 4.84 -23.41 1.97
N VAL A 128 3.55 -23.44 1.62
CA VAL A 128 2.49 -23.68 2.61
C VAL A 128 2.51 -25.11 3.13
N LYS A 129 2.14 -25.27 4.41
CA LYS A 129 2.19 -26.55 5.13
C LYS A 129 0.81 -26.88 5.70
N PRO A 130 0.40 -28.15 5.76
CA PRO A 130 -0.81 -28.52 6.50
C PRO A 130 -0.75 -28.00 7.94
N ALA A 131 -1.83 -27.40 8.40
CA ALA A 131 -1.99 -27.10 9.82
C ALA A 131 -2.01 -28.42 10.59
N LYS A 132 -1.36 -28.44 11.75
CA LYS A 132 -1.45 -29.59 12.64
C LYS A 132 -2.90 -29.67 13.10
N VAL A 133 -3.65 -30.63 12.58
CA VAL A 133 -5.08 -30.82 12.86
C VAL A 133 -5.29 -30.72 14.39
N PRO A 134 -6.17 -29.85 14.90
CA PRO A 134 -6.71 -30.08 16.23
C PRO A 134 -7.48 -31.38 16.11
N VAL A 135 -6.90 -32.45 16.66
CA VAL A 135 -7.56 -33.75 16.81
C VAL A 135 -8.88 -33.45 17.52
N SER A 136 -9.98 -33.40 16.77
CA SER A 136 -11.30 -33.41 17.35
C SER A 136 -11.38 -34.71 18.13
N GLU A 137 -11.49 -34.60 19.45
CA GLU A 137 -11.68 -35.71 20.37
C GLU A 137 -12.81 -36.57 19.83
N THR A 138 -12.46 -37.72 19.25
CA THR A 138 -13.42 -38.79 19.00
C THR A 138 -13.69 -39.40 20.37
N THR A 139 -14.69 -38.87 21.08
CA THR A 139 -15.30 -39.62 22.17
C THR A 139 -15.97 -40.84 21.55
N THR A 140 -15.33 -41.99 21.67
CA THR A 140 -15.93 -43.29 21.38
C THR A 140 -17.14 -43.47 22.31
N THR A 141 -18.32 -43.11 21.85
CA THR A 141 -19.59 -43.50 22.48
C THR A 141 -19.93 -44.91 22.00
N SER A 142 -19.41 -45.91 22.70
CA SER A 142 -20.03 -47.23 22.76
C SER A 142 -21.13 -47.21 23.83
N ALA A 143 -22.37 -47.38 23.40
CA ALA A 143 -23.52 -47.77 24.21
C ALA A 143 -24.31 -48.80 23.38
N PRO A 144 -25.10 -49.74 23.96
CA PRO A 144 -25.75 -49.63 25.26
C PRO A 144 -25.76 -50.91 26.13
N ALA A 145 -25.89 -50.73 27.45
CA ALA A 145 -26.54 -51.73 28.31
C ALA A 145 -27.30 -51.01 29.44
N THR A 146 -28.58 -51.33 29.51
CA THR A 146 -29.65 -50.79 30.36
C THR A 146 -29.52 -51.26 31.82
N THR A 147 -29.85 -50.41 32.80
CA THR A 147 -30.92 -50.62 33.82
C THR A 147 -30.71 -49.74 35.08
N SER A 148 -31.67 -48.83 35.29
CA SER A 148 -32.33 -48.36 36.54
C SER A 148 -31.58 -48.44 37.89
N SER A 149 -31.39 -47.29 38.56
CA SER A 149 -32.15 -46.92 39.78
C SER A 149 -31.68 -45.58 40.39
N SER A 150 -32.69 -44.82 40.84
CA SER A 150 -32.68 -43.56 41.58
C SER A 150 -31.99 -43.63 42.95
N GLU A 151 -31.19 -42.62 43.31
CA GLU A 151 -31.29 -41.78 44.53
C GLU A 151 -30.02 -40.94 44.78
N SER A 152 -30.23 -39.67 45.17
CA SER A 152 -29.27 -38.76 45.83
C SER A 152 -29.28 -39.03 47.35
N PRO A 153 -28.29 -38.62 48.20
CA PRO A 153 -27.81 -37.24 48.24
C PRO A 153 -26.35 -36.98 48.80
N THR A 154 -25.97 -35.70 48.77
CA THR A 154 -25.15 -34.95 49.79
C THR A 154 -23.60 -35.00 49.84
N SER A 155 -23.03 -33.84 49.50
CA SER A 155 -21.87 -33.08 50.07
C SER A 155 -20.44 -33.65 50.11
N SER A 156 -19.47 -32.85 49.62
CA SER A 156 -18.49 -32.15 50.49
C SER A 156 -17.59 -31.15 49.74
N THR A 157 -17.17 -30.15 50.51
CA THR A 157 -16.57 -28.83 50.29
C THR A 157 -15.08 -28.78 49.88
N SER A 158 -14.68 -27.58 49.39
CA SER A 158 -13.38 -26.87 49.55
C SER A 158 -12.39 -26.90 48.36
N SER A 159 -11.57 -25.88 48.05
CA SER A 159 -11.56 -24.41 48.19
C SER A 159 -10.18 -23.90 47.72
N GLY A 160 -10.09 -22.73 47.09
CA GLY A 160 -8.87 -21.91 46.93
C GLY A 160 -8.63 -21.49 45.47
N GLY A 161 -8.68 -20.22 45.03
CA GLY A 161 -8.42 -18.91 45.66
C GLY A 161 -7.08 -18.37 45.12
N GLY A 162 -6.95 -17.20 44.49
CA GLY A 162 -7.89 -16.11 44.23
C GLY A 162 -7.39 -15.14 43.14
N GLY A 163 -8.34 -14.44 42.53
CA GLY A 163 -8.10 -13.34 41.60
C GLY A 163 -8.10 -11.99 42.33
N ILE A 164 -7.24 -11.08 41.89
CA ILE A 164 -7.16 -9.70 42.43
C ILE A 164 -7.84 -8.78 41.41
N CYS A 165 -9.10 -8.49 41.67
CA CYS A 165 -9.91 -7.48 41.02
C CYS A 165 -9.82 -6.19 41.87
N GLY A 166 -9.42 -5.07 41.26
CA GLY A 166 -9.47 -3.77 41.91
C GLY A 166 -9.49 -2.63 40.86
N PRO A 167 -10.30 -1.57 41.06
CA PRO A 167 -10.55 -0.53 40.05
C PRO A 167 -9.36 0.41 39.78
N GLY A 168 -8.23 0.26 40.47
CA GLY A 168 -7.06 1.13 40.32
C GLY A 168 -6.28 0.98 39.01
N VAL A 169 -6.36 -0.17 38.34
CA VAL A 169 -5.58 -0.42 37.10
C VAL A 169 -6.21 0.25 35.88
N VAL A 170 -7.54 0.43 35.86
CA VAL A 170 -8.25 1.06 34.74
C VAL A 170 -8.03 2.58 34.69
N VAL A 171 -7.88 3.23 35.85
CA VAL A 171 -7.62 4.68 35.92
C VAL A 171 -6.18 5.01 35.46
N LEU A 172 -5.22 4.12 35.74
CA LEU A 172 -3.82 4.33 35.35
C LEU A 172 -3.58 4.07 33.84
N LEU A 173 -4.28 3.09 33.24
CA LEU A 173 -4.17 2.81 31.80
C LEU A 173 -4.85 3.88 30.92
N ALA A 174 -5.82 4.63 31.44
CA ALA A 174 -6.45 5.74 30.72
C ALA A 174 -5.69 7.07 30.88
N ALA A 175 -5.03 7.30 32.02
CA ALA A 175 -4.33 8.56 32.30
C ALA A 175 -3.07 8.76 31.44
N VAL A 176 -2.30 7.69 31.17
CA VAL A 176 -1.06 7.75 30.39
C VAL A 176 -1.28 8.19 28.92
N PRO A 177 -2.25 7.64 28.16
CA PRO A 177 -2.51 8.12 26.80
C PRO A 177 -3.07 9.56 26.77
N LEU A 178 -3.86 9.97 27.77
CA LEU A 178 -4.36 11.35 27.90
C LEU A 178 -3.24 12.36 28.19
N LEU A 179 -2.31 12.02 29.09
CA LEU A 179 -1.11 12.84 29.36
C LEU A 179 -0.20 12.93 28.14
N LYS A 180 -0.04 11.84 27.39
CA LYS A 180 0.75 11.82 26.15
C LYS A 180 0.10 12.66 25.05
N PHE A 181 -1.23 12.61 24.93
CA PHE A 181 -2.00 13.44 23.99
C PHE A 181 -1.94 14.93 24.36
N LEU A 182 -2.05 15.27 25.65
CA LEU A 182 -1.91 16.64 26.13
C LEU A 182 -0.49 17.18 25.89
N ALA A 183 0.55 16.38 26.12
CA ALA A 183 1.93 16.77 25.85
C ALA A 183 2.19 17.03 24.35
N GLU A 184 1.67 16.19 23.46
CA GLU A 184 1.74 16.41 22.01
C GLU A 184 0.93 17.64 21.56
N SER A 185 -0.24 17.88 22.16
CA SER A 185 -1.05 19.06 21.85
C SER A 185 -0.36 20.39 22.23
N LEU A 186 0.41 20.39 23.32
CA LEU A 186 1.17 21.55 23.76
C LEU A 186 2.39 21.82 22.87
N LYS A 187 3.06 20.78 22.38
CA LYS A 187 4.14 20.92 21.39
C LYS A 187 3.61 21.53 20.07
N TRP A 188 2.45 21.08 19.59
CA TRP A 188 1.80 21.65 18.40
C TRP A 188 1.39 23.11 18.60
N ARG A 189 0.85 23.46 19.77
CA ARG A 189 0.53 24.87 20.09
C ARG A 189 1.77 25.74 20.14
N TYR A 190 2.87 25.25 20.71
CA TYR A 190 4.13 26.00 20.76
C TYR A 190 4.73 26.19 19.35
N PHE A 191 4.67 25.16 18.50
CA PHE A 191 5.13 25.24 17.11
C PHE A 191 4.32 26.24 16.27
N ILE A 192 2.99 26.26 16.41
CA ILE A 192 2.13 27.23 15.70
C ILE A 192 2.42 28.66 16.19
N LEU A 193 2.59 28.85 17.50
CA LEU A 193 2.89 30.18 18.06
C LEU A 193 4.30 30.65 17.70
N SER A 194 5.31 29.78 17.69
CA SER A 194 6.69 30.14 17.34
C SER A 194 6.87 30.45 15.85
N ASN A 195 6.00 29.92 14.98
CA ASN A 195 6.05 30.17 13.55
C ASN A 195 5.18 31.39 13.13
N SER A 196 4.30 31.87 14.02
CA SER A 196 3.45 33.05 13.77
C SER A 196 4.15 34.39 13.98
N SER A 197 5.26 34.41 14.73
CA SER A 197 6.01 35.63 15.07
C SER A 197 7.02 36.08 14.00
N SER A 198 7.24 35.29 12.94
CA SER A 198 8.16 35.65 11.84
C SER A 198 7.53 36.40 10.66
N THR A 199 6.22 36.71 10.70
CA THR A 199 5.55 37.48 9.64
C THR A 199 5.03 38.82 10.16
N ARG A 200 5.93 39.72 10.55
CA ARG A 200 5.67 41.17 10.59
C ARG A 200 6.96 41.93 10.29
N ALA A 201 7.16 42.26 9.01
CA ALA A 201 8.03 43.36 8.61
C ALA A 201 7.15 44.59 8.33
N PRO A 202 7.58 45.81 8.70
CA PRO A 202 6.75 47.01 8.66
C PRO A 202 6.59 47.56 7.24
N LEU A 203 5.42 48.15 6.97
CA LEU A 203 5.18 48.94 5.76
C LEU A 203 6.02 50.22 5.83
N ASP A 204 6.92 50.41 4.86
CA ASP A 204 7.36 51.74 4.47
C ASP A 204 6.97 52.01 3.00
N SER A 205 6.71 53.27 2.75
CA SER A 205 5.91 53.81 1.67
C SER A 205 6.79 54.61 0.70
N ARG A 206 6.34 54.70 -0.56
CA ARG A 206 6.94 55.44 -1.71
C ARG A 206 8.05 54.64 -2.41
N THR A 207 8.06 54.41 -3.73
CA THR A 207 7.69 55.30 -4.84
C THR A 207 7.46 54.45 -6.11
N SER A 208 6.52 54.91 -6.94
CA SER A 208 6.10 54.35 -8.23
C SER A 208 7.20 54.28 -9.29
N ILE A 209 7.24 53.21 -10.12
CA ILE A 209 7.27 53.27 -11.61
C ILE A 209 6.57 52.00 -12.17
N LEU A 210 5.84 52.22 -13.28
CA LEU A 210 4.81 51.41 -13.93
C LEU A 210 5.25 50.11 -14.66
N SER A 211 4.24 49.23 -14.84
CA SER A 211 3.99 48.33 -15.98
C SER A 211 4.95 47.13 -16.15
N SER A 212 4.57 45.85 -16.26
CA SER A 212 3.31 45.13 -16.48
C SER A 212 3.65 43.62 -16.45
N GLY A 213 2.78 42.78 -15.89
CA GLY A 213 2.84 41.31 -16.08
C GLY A 213 3.01 40.49 -14.80
N ARG A 214 1.94 39.85 -14.35
CA ARG A 214 1.93 38.94 -13.19
C ARG A 214 2.70 37.64 -13.50
N PRO A 215 3.59 37.14 -12.63
CA PRO A 215 3.94 35.72 -12.62
C PRO A 215 2.92 34.94 -11.79
N SER A 216 2.26 33.97 -12.43
CA SER A 216 1.41 32.98 -11.77
C SER A 216 2.24 32.00 -10.93
N LEU A 217 1.55 31.32 -10.02
CA LEU A 217 1.99 30.44 -8.92
C LEU A 217 2.85 29.22 -9.33
N ARG A 218 3.94 29.39 -10.08
CA ARG A 218 4.72 28.26 -10.63
C ARG A 218 5.96 27.85 -9.83
N ASN A 219 6.34 28.56 -8.76
CA ASN A 219 7.64 28.36 -8.10
C ASN A 219 7.63 28.04 -6.59
N ARG A 220 6.50 27.60 -6.00
CA ARG A 220 6.47 27.27 -4.55
C ARG A 220 6.35 25.79 -4.18
N PHE A 221 6.13 24.89 -5.14
CA PHE A 221 5.99 23.45 -4.84
C PHE A 221 7.27 22.64 -5.02
N LEU A 222 8.31 23.17 -5.68
CA LEU A 222 9.51 22.38 -6.04
C LEU A 222 10.62 22.36 -4.97
N LYS A 223 10.38 22.81 -3.74
CA LYS A 223 11.46 22.91 -2.72
C LYS A 223 11.28 22.03 -1.48
N TYR A 224 10.23 21.21 -1.40
CA TYR A 224 9.92 20.44 -0.18
C TYR A 224 9.89 18.91 -0.32
N GLU A 225 10.26 18.35 -1.46
CA GLU A 225 10.17 16.90 -1.68
C GLU A 225 11.53 16.25 -2.02
N LEU A 226 12.61 16.68 -1.35
CA LEU A 226 13.95 16.09 -1.57
C LEU A 226 14.68 15.62 -0.30
N THR A 227 13.99 15.45 0.82
CA THR A 227 14.62 15.04 2.10
C THR A 227 13.70 14.15 2.94
N MET A 228 13.23 13.03 2.41
CA MET A 228 12.60 11.97 3.22
C MET A 228 12.78 10.59 2.58
N LEU A 229 14.01 10.10 2.44
CA LEU A 229 14.27 8.65 2.36
C LEU A 229 15.61 8.36 3.05
N PRO A 230 15.65 7.54 4.12
CA PRO A 230 16.91 7.04 4.67
C PRO A 230 17.51 5.94 3.76
N PRO A 231 18.85 5.81 3.70
CA PRO A 231 19.51 4.77 2.92
C PRO A 231 19.31 3.37 3.54
N VAL A 232 19.22 2.36 2.68
CA VAL A 232 19.24 0.92 2.99
C VAL A 232 20.65 0.48 3.33
#